data_AF-A0A838QVN3-F1
#
_entry.id   AF-A0A838QVN3-F1
#
_cell.length_a   1.000
_cell.length_b   1.000
_cell.length_c   1.000
_cell.angle_alpha   90.00
_cell.angle_beta   90.00
_cell.angle_gamma   90.00
#
_symmetry.space_group_name_H-M   'P 1'
#
loop_
_entity.id
_entity.type
_entity.pdbx_description
1 polymer ?
#
loop_
_entity_poly.entity_id
_entity_poly.type
_entity_poly.pdbx_seq_one_letter_code
_entity_poly.pdbx_strand_id
1 'polypeptide(L)' 'MRRHEIEQSAWERIESLLPGRPGDAGVTAADNRLFINAVYWIAKTGAPWRDLPPRFG' A
#
# COMPACT_ATOMS: atom_id res chain seq x y z
N MET A 1 14.72 1.35 0.51
CA MET A 1 13.58 2.07 1.13
C MET A 1 13.46 3.44 0.48
N ARG A 2 12.35 3.73 -0.21
CA ARG A 2 12.15 5.06 -0.82
C ARG A 2 11.55 6.03 0.20
N ARG A 3 11.79 7.34 0.02
CA ARG A 3 11.35 8.42 0.93
C ARG A 3 9.83 8.43 1.22
N HIS A 4 9.05 7.80 0.36
CA HIS A 4 7.58 7.80 0.40
C HIS A 4 6.98 6.39 0.47
N GLU A 5 7.73 5.43 1.00
CA GLU A 5 7.21 4.10 1.33
C GLU A 5 7.08 3.96 2.84
N ILE A 6 6.17 3.10 3.28
CA ILE A 6 6.03 2.78 4.70
C ILE A 6 7.27 2.03 5.18
N GLU A 7 7.60 2.21 6.44
CA GLU A 7 8.70 1.49 7.07
C GLU A 7 8.34 0.02 7.30
N GLN A 8 9.37 -0.85 7.31
CA GLN A 8 9.17 -2.29 7.45
C GLN A 8 8.47 -2.63 8.79
N SER A 9 8.89 -2.00 9.89
CA SER A 9 8.24 -2.24 11.19
C SER A 9 6.78 -1.76 11.23
N ALA A 10 6.46 -0.67 10.50
CA ALA A 10 5.10 -0.19 10.37
C ALA A 10 4.25 -1.15 9.52
N TRP A 11 4.81 -1.70 8.45
CA TRP A 11 4.18 -2.72 7.61
C TRP A 11 3.83 -3.98 8.41
N GLU A 12 4.78 -4.53 9.16
CA GLU A 12 4.60 -5.75 9.96
C GLU A 12 3.46 -5.64 10.98
N ARG A 13 3.21 -4.42 11.49
CA ARG A 13 2.09 -4.15 12.41
C ARG A 13 0.72 -4.19 11.74
N ILE A 14 0.63 -3.88 10.45
CA ILE A 14 -0.65 -3.73 9.74
C ILE A 14 -0.93 -4.86 8.76
N GLU A 15 0.09 -5.56 8.25
CA GLU A 15 -0.06 -6.57 7.19
C GLU A 15 -1.09 -7.66 7.54
N SER A 16 -1.07 -8.12 8.80
CA SER A 16 -2.00 -9.14 9.29
C SER A 16 -3.44 -8.64 9.49
N LEU A 17 -3.68 -7.33 9.40
CA LEU A 17 -4.98 -6.70 9.53
C LEU A 17 -5.63 -6.41 8.17
N LEU A 18 -4.85 -6.48 7.08
CA LEU A 18 -5.36 -6.18 5.75
C LEU A 18 -6.21 -7.33 5.21
N PRO A 19 -7.36 -7.03 4.59
CA PRO A 19 -8.15 -8.03 3.87
C PRO A 19 -7.48 -8.41 2.53
N GLY A 20 -8.02 -9.43 1.87
CA GLY A 20 -7.56 -9.84 0.54
C GLY A 20 -6.26 -10.63 0.56
N ARG A 21 -5.95 -11.28 1.68
CA ARG A 21 -4.83 -12.23 1.79
C ARG A 21 -5.22 -13.59 1.21
N PRO A 22 -4.24 -14.47 0.91
CA PRO A 22 -4.54 -15.85 0.55
C PRO A 22 -5.41 -16.52 1.62
N GLY A 23 -6.59 -17.01 1.22
CA GLY A 23 -7.56 -17.63 2.13
C GLY A 23 -8.65 -16.70 2.67
N ASP A 24 -8.55 -15.39 2.46
CA ASP A 24 -9.68 -14.49 2.71
C ASP A 24 -10.76 -14.68 1.64
N ALA A 25 -12.04 -14.51 2.03
CA ALA A 25 -13.14 -14.56 1.08
C ALA A 25 -13.08 -13.36 0.11
N GLY A 26 -13.25 -13.62 -1.20
CA GLY A 26 -13.22 -12.60 -2.24
C GLY A 26 -11.95 -12.67 -3.11
N VAL A 27 -11.54 -11.53 -3.68
CA VAL A 27 -10.36 -11.44 -4.53
C VAL A 27 -9.11 -11.26 -3.67
N THR A 28 -8.13 -12.14 -3.86
CA THR A 28 -6.80 -11.95 -3.28
C THR A 28 -6.12 -10.77 -3.97
N ALA A 29 -5.64 -9.81 -3.18
CA ALA A 29 -4.95 -8.63 -3.69
C ALA A 29 -3.62 -9.04 -4.34
N ALA A 30 -3.30 -8.43 -5.49
CA ALA A 30 -2.07 -8.73 -6.22
C ALA A 30 -0.82 -8.32 -5.42
N ASP A 31 -0.83 -7.14 -4.80
CA ASP A 31 0.21 -6.68 -3.88
C ASP A 31 -0.36 -5.64 -2.90
N ASN A 32 -0.71 -6.10 -1.69
CA ASN A 32 -1.23 -5.25 -0.63
C ASN A 32 -0.23 -4.18 -0.19
N ARG A 33 1.08 -4.47 -0.24
CA ARG A 33 2.11 -3.52 0.19
C ARG A 33 2.25 -2.39 -0.82
N LEU A 34 2.17 -2.71 -2.11
CA LEU A 34 2.18 -1.71 -3.18
C LEU A 34 1.00 -0.74 -3.05
N PHE A 35 -0.20 -1.28 -2.81
CA PHE A 35 -1.40 -0.48 -2.58
C PHE A 35 -1.27 0.46 -1.37
N ILE A 36 -0.83 -0.07 -0.22
CA ILE A 36 -0.65 0.75 0.98
C ILE A 36 0.43 1.81 0.78
N ASN A 37 1.52 1.50 0.07
CA ASN A 37 2.53 2.50 -0.27
C ASN A 37 1.98 3.61 -1.17
N ALA A 38 1.07 3.30 -2.10
CA ALA A 38 0.39 4.29 -2.93
C ALA A 38 -0.49 5.22 -2.09
N VAL A 39 -1.31 4.66 -1.20
CA VAL A 39 -2.15 5.42 -0.26
C VAL A 39 -1.29 6.29 0.65
N TYR A 40 -0.19 5.73 1.20
CA TYR A 40 0.75 6.47 2.04
C TYR A 40 1.42 7.61 1.29
N TRP A 41 1.79 7.42 0.02
CA TRP A 41 2.35 8.47 -0.82
C TRP A 41 1.37 9.65 -0.99
N ILE A 42 0.09 9.38 -1.26
CA ILE A 42 -0.94 10.41 -1.38
C ILE A 42 -1.15 11.12 -0.06
N ALA A 43 -1.32 10.38 1.04
CA ALA A 43 -1.49 10.97 2.37
C ALA A 43 -0.31 11.87 2.78
N LYS A 44 0.91 11.50 2.38
CA LYS A 44 2.14 12.25 2.69
C LYS A 44 2.37 13.47 1.81
N THR A 45 1.90 13.45 0.56
CA THR A 45 2.17 14.50 -0.43
C THR A 45 0.98 15.44 -0.65
N GLY A 46 -0.24 14.98 -0.35
CA GLY A 46 -1.48 15.69 -0.68
C GLY A 46 -1.78 15.75 -2.18
N ALA A 47 -1.01 15.07 -3.02
CA ALA A 47 -1.21 15.07 -4.46
C ALA A 47 -2.51 14.31 -4.84
N PRO A 48 -3.21 14.73 -5.90
CA PRO A 48 -4.39 14.03 -6.37
C PRO A 48 -4.01 12.64 -6.92
N TRP A 49 -4.96 11.71 -6.90
CA TRP A 49 -4.78 10.34 -7.42
C TRP A 49 -4.24 10.29 -8.86
N ARG A 50 -4.57 11.27 -9.70
CA ARG A 50 -4.10 11.34 -11.09
C ARG A 50 -2.58 11.54 -11.21
N ASP A 51 -1.96 12.09 -10.17
CA ASP A 51 -0.52 12.35 -10.14
C ASP A 51 0.24 11.21 -9.44
N LEU A 52 -0.45 10.09 -9.14
CA LEU A 52 0.17 8.92 -8.54
C LEU A 52 1.29 8.41 -9.46
N PRO A 53 2.52 8.22 -8.95
CA PRO A 53 3.62 7.76 -9.77
C PRO A 53 3.36 6.38 -10.40
N PRO A 54 3.69 6.16 -11.70
CA PRO A 54 3.40 4.89 -12.41
C PRO A 54 3.97 3.62 -11.77
N ARG A 55 4.96 3.76 -10.89
CA ARG A 55 5.53 2.64 -10.12
C ARG A 55 4.55 1.98 -9.14
N PHE A 56 3.40 2.58 -8.88
CA PHE A 56 2.38 2.04 -7.97
C PHE A 56 1.31 1.21 -8.70
N GLY A 57 1.35 1.14 -10.03
CA GLY A 57 0.34 0.49 -10.86
C GLY A 57 -0.29 1.46 -11.85
#